data_AF-A0AAV7ZZK9-F1
#
_entry.id   AF-A0AAV7ZZK9-F1
#
_cell.length_a   1.000
_cell.length_b   1.000
_cell.length_c   1.000
_cell.angle_alpha   90.00
_cell.angle_beta   90.00
_cell.angle_gamma   90.00
#
_symmetry.space_group_name_H-M   'P 1'
#
loop_
_entity.id
_entity.type
_entity.pdbx_description
1 polymer ?
#
loop_
_entity_poly.entity_id
_entity_poly.type
_entity_poly.pdbx_seq_one_letter_code
_entity_poly.pdbx_strand_id
1 'polypeptide(L)'
;MFFLKINAIVLILLVVFSQLSCLKIEVTQTGETTSDRLTRKADLSFTNKATSSIKFTIDPSSTYQKIFGFGAALTEAAAVNFLKLSSDLQNEIFSQYYHNLGYTVARLHINSCDFSESSYSFDDTADDFGLSDWSLNNGHDPHTLIPLAKKALSFNPNLKIFASPWSPPAWMKGNNQMIRSSDPGLKSNPQIHKSWALYFSKWISAYENEGIPIWGVTVQNEPANDPTWEACMYSPSGEAEFIANYLGPQLKNDHPDLKIMIWDYNKDNIEIWADTILGNKQASQYVDGVAFHWYSGSQFENVQSVYEKWGDKYFLFATEACVCPAKGYQDWNRGERYGYDIIGDLNAGSIGWVDWNICLDMEGGPNHLGNNCGSPVMVDADSNPQRVVYNPPFFYMGQISKFLIPDSIRIGLNIQNNDENLVATSFLTPKNQIVLIVQNQNDNERSFDIVYKNMIANYIIPEHAIATFVFDA
;
A
#
# COMPACT_ATOMS: atom_id res chain seq x y z
N MET A 1 -4.55 36.70 -52.92
CA MET A 1 -4.70 36.71 -51.44
C MET A 1 -4.65 35.31 -50.80
N PHE A 2 -4.11 34.28 -51.50
CA PHE A 2 -4.09 32.88 -51.00
C PHE A 2 -2.69 32.35 -50.61
N PHE A 3 -1.61 33.08 -50.90
CA PHE A 3 -0.24 32.62 -50.64
C PHE A 3 0.35 33.00 -49.26
N LEU A 4 -0.34 33.84 -48.48
CA LEU A 4 0.16 34.32 -47.18
C LEU A 4 -0.39 33.55 -45.96
N LYS A 5 -1.44 32.73 -46.12
CA LYS A 5 -2.00 31.93 -45.01
C LYS A 5 -1.31 30.57 -44.81
N ILE A 6 -0.63 30.04 -45.83
CA ILE A 6 0.06 28.74 -45.75
C ILE A 6 1.35 28.85 -44.91
N ASN A 7 2.05 29.98 -44.95
CA ASN A 7 3.30 30.16 -44.21
C ASN A 7 3.11 30.24 -42.70
N ALA A 8 2.03 30.84 -42.19
CA ALA A 8 1.80 30.92 -40.75
C ALA A 8 1.47 29.54 -40.13
N ILE A 9 0.68 28.71 -40.84
CA ILE A 9 0.33 27.37 -40.39
C ILE A 9 1.56 26.44 -40.41
N VAL A 10 2.38 26.52 -41.47
CA VAL A 10 3.62 25.75 -41.59
C VAL A 10 4.66 26.19 -40.55
N LEU A 11 4.77 27.49 -40.25
CA LEU A 11 5.68 27.99 -39.21
C LEU A 11 5.22 27.58 -37.79
N ILE A 12 3.91 27.61 -37.52
CA ILE A 12 3.35 27.15 -36.24
C ILE A 12 3.54 25.63 -36.08
N LEU A 13 3.30 24.83 -37.14
CA LEU A 13 3.59 23.40 -37.14
C LEU A 13 5.09 23.11 -36.92
N LEU A 14 5.99 23.85 -37.58
CA LEU A 14 7.44 23.70 -37.38
C LEU A 14 7.89 24.10 -35.97
N VAL A 15 7.32 25.15 -35.38
CA VAL A 15 7.62 25.57 -34.01
C VAL A 15 7.11 24.55 -32.99
N VAL A 16 5.89 24.03 -33.16
CA VAL A 16 5.33 22.96 -32.31
C VAL A 16 6.14 21.66 -32.44
N PHE A 17 6.54 21.27 -33.65
CA PHE A 17 7.45 20.13 -33.86
C PHE A 17 8.83 20.35 -33.24
N SER A 18 9.37 21.58 -33.27
CA SER A 18 10.67 21.90 -32.67
C SER A 18 10.63 21.89 -31.13
N GLN A 19 9.52 22.31 -30.52
CA GLN A 19 9.34 22.26 -29.06
C GLN A 19 9.13 20.82 -28.56
N LEU A 20 8.41 19.99 -29.32
CA LEU A 20 8.23 18.56 -29.03
C LEU A 20 9.54 17.75 -29.20
N SER A 21 10.43 18.16 -30.11
CA SER A 21 11.75 17.52 -30.31
C SER A 21 12.76 17.74 -29.16
N CYS A 22 12.39 18.52 -28.14
CA CYS A 22 13.22 18.79 -26.96
C CYS A 22 12.74 18.05 -25.69
N LEU A 23 11.68 17.24 -25.81
CA LEU A 23 11.14 16.50 -24.67
C LEU A 23 12.12 15.37 -24.30
N LYS A 24 12.70 15.47 -23.11
CA LYS A 24 13.62 14.48 -22.56
C LYS A 24 12.86 13.54 -21.64
N ILE A 25 13.21 12.27 -21.69
CA ILE A 25 12.71 11.25 -20.78
C ILE A 25 13.77 10.98 -19.74
N GLU A 26 13.45 11.30 -18.50
CA GLU A 26 14.24 10.92 -17.35
C GLU A 26 14.07 9.44 -17.06
N VAL A 27 15.16 8.71 -16.81
CA VAL A 27 15.12 7.26 -16.57
C VAL A 27 15.80 6.92 -15.26
N THR A 28 15.08 6.25 -14.36
CA THR A 28 15.62 5.69 -13.12
C THR A 28 15.51 4.17 -13.18
N GLN A 29 16.59 3.44 -12.85
CA GLN A 29 16.64 1.97 -12.98
C GLN A 29 17.09 1.28 -11.69
N THR A 30 16.55 0.08 -11.46
CA THR A 30 16.98 -0.88 -10.45
C THR A 30 17.10 -2.24 -11.16
N GLY A 31 18.23 -2.94 -11.06
CA GLY A 31 18.46 -4.20 -11.79
C GLY A 31 19.33 -5.21 -11.04
N GLU A 32 19.07 -6.51 -11.23
CA GLU A 32 19.79 -7.58 -10.51
C GLU A 32 21.24 -7.69 -10.98
N THR A 33 21.39 -7.78 -12.30
CA THR A 33 22.67 -8.03 -12.98
C THR A 33 23.51 -6.76 -13.14
N THR A 34 22.95 -5.61 -12.73
CA THR A 34 23.64 -4.33 -12.68
C THR A 34 23.83 -3.87 -11.22
N SER A 35 24.66 -2.85 -11.03
CA SER A 35 24.78 -2.16 -9.74
C SER A 35 23.67 -1.11 -9.52
N ASP A 36 22.66 -1.06 -10.38
CA ASP A 36 21.64 -0.02 -10.32
C ASP A 36 20.67 -0.23 -9.15
N ARG A 37 20.52 0.80 -8.32
CA ARG A 37 19.63 0.82 -7.14
C ARG A 37 18.99 2.22 -7.07
N LEU A 38 17.83 2.37 -7.71
CA LEU A 38 17.23 3.70 -7.97
C LEU A 38 18.21 4.65 -8.69
N THR A 39 19.00 4.12 -9.62
CA THR A 39 20.07 4.84 -10.30
C THR A 39 19.54 5.66 -11.48
N ARG A 40 19.85 6.96 -11.52
CA ARG A 40 19.57 7.82 -12.68
C ARG A 40 20.42 7.42 -13.87
N LYS A 41 19.78 7.07 -14.99
CA LYS A 41 20.43 6.75 -16.27
C LYS A 41 20.49 7.98 -17.18
N ALA A 42 21.09 7.85 -18.35
CA ALA A 42 21.09 8.90 -19.36
C ALA A 42 19.66 9.19 -19.84
N ASP A 43 19.37 10.46 -20.14
CA ASP A 43 18.08 10.86 -20.69
C ASP A 43 17.86 10.24 -22.06
N LEU A 44 16.63 9.81 -22.32
CA LEU A 44 16.22 9.48 -23.68
C LEU A 44 15.69 10.74 -24.36
N SER A 45 15.83 10.78 -25.68
CA SER A 45 15.20 11.80 -26.51
C SER A 45 14.18 11.12 -27.40
N PHE A 46 13.03 11.76 -27.57
CA PHE A 46 12.07 11.32 -28.56
C PHE A 46 12.62 11.48 -29.97
N THR A 47 12.37 10.45 -30.78
CA THR A 47 12.70 10.36 -32.20
C THR A 47 11.45 10.00 -32.99
N ASN A 48 11.57 9.78 -34.30
CA ASN A 48 10.47 9.34 -35.16
C ASN A 48 10.70 7.93 -35.74
N LYS A 49 11.62 7.14 -35.17
CA LYS A 49 12.01 5.84 -35.72
C LYS A 49 11.76 4.74 -34.70
N ALA A 50 10.83 3.85 -35.02
CA ALA A 50 10.65 2.61 -34.28
C ALA A 50 11.87 1.72 -34.45
N THR A 51 12.32 1.11 -33.35
CA THR A 51 13.48 0.21 -33.34
C THR A 51 13.20 -1.11 -32.63
N SER A 52 12.06 -1.23 -31.92
CA SER A 52 11.60 -2.48 -31.33
C SER A 52 10.25 -2.94 -31.91
N SER A 53 9.99 -4.25 -31.80
CA SER A 53 8.67 -4.84 -32.05
C SER A 53 7.68 -4.54 -30.93
N ILE A 54 8.13 -4.49 -29.67
CA ILE A 54 7.29 -4.22 -28.50
C ILE A 54 7.07 -2.71 -28.40
N LYS A 55 5.81 -2.28 -28.24
CA LYS A 55 5.46 -0.85 -28.13
C LYS A 55 4.54 -0.57 -26.97
N PHE A 56 4.94 0.39 -26.14
CA PHE A 56 4.15 0.96 -25.05
C PHE A 56 3.57 2.31 -25.51
N THR A 57 2.30 2.30 -25.93
CA THR A 57 1.61 3.52 -26.38
C THR A 57 0.81 4.13 -25.24
N ILE A 58 1.24 5.30 -24.80
CA ILE A 58 0.62 6.03 -23.68
C ILE A 58 -0.52 6.89 -24.20
N ASP A 59 -1.70 6.76 -23.60
CA ASP A 59 -2.92 7.50 -23.92
C ASP A 59 -3.42 8.28 -22.69
N PRO A 60 -3.07 9.57 -22.57
CA PRO A 60 -3.57 10.43 -21.50
C PRO A 60 -5.07 10.73 -21.56
N SER A 61 -5.77 10.39 -22.66
CA SER A 61 -7.21 10.67 -22.78
C SER A 61 -8.08 9.64 -22.07
N SER A 62 -7.55 8.43 -21.85
CA SER A 62 -8.16 7.38 -21.04
C SER A 62 -7.64 7.49 -19.61
N THR A 63 -8.51 7.79 -18.64
CA THR A 63 -8.14 7.99 -17.23
C THR A 63 -8.88 7.03 -16.30
N TYR A 64 -8.24 6.63 -15.21
CA TYR A 64 -8.79 5.71 -14.21
C TYR A 64 -8.70 6.32 -12.79
N GLN A 65 -8.33 5.52 -11.80
CA GLN A 65 -8.25 5.94 -10.41
C GLN A 65 -7.11 6.92 -10.13
N LYS A 66 -7.27 7.68 -9.04
CA LYS A 66 -6.23 8.55 -8.46
C LYS A 66 -5.44 7.79 -7.41
N ILE A 67 -4.13 8.02 -7.39
CA ILE A 67 -3.23 7.50 -6.36
C ILE A 67 -3.49 8.25 -5.05
N PHE A 68 -3.77 7.47 -4.01
CA PHE A 68 -3.82 7.89 -2.62
C PHE A 68 -2.43 7.92 -2.00
N GLY A 69 -1.66 6.83 -2.15
CA GLY A 69 -0.30 6.78 -1.63
C GLY A 69 0.23 5.36 -1.41
N PHE A 70 1.47 5.33 -0.91
CA PHE A 70 2.23 4.11 -0.63
C PHE A 70 2.82 4.19 0.77
N GLY A 71 3.01 3.04 1.41
CA GLY A 71 3.36 3.01 2.82
C GLY A 71 3.90 1.68 3.33
N ALA A 72 4.04 1.61 4.64
CA ALA A 72 4.34 0.40 5.40
C ALA A 72 3.61 0.41 6.76
N ALA A 73 3.47 -0.75 7.38
CA ALA A 73 2.97 -0.90 8.74
C ALA A 73 4.03 -0.56 9.80
N LEU A 74 3.59 0.16 10.84
CA LEU A 74 4.34 0.55 12.02
C LEU A 74 3.94 -0.38 13.18
N THR A 75 4.34 -1.65 13.09
CA THR A 75 4.04 -2.68 14.10
C THR A 75 4.88 -2.51 15.37
N GLU A 76 4.48 -3.20 16.43
CA GLU A 76 5.30 -3.30 17.65
C GLU A 76 6.68 -3.88 17.35
N ALA A 77 6.79 -4.95 16.56
CA ALA A 77 8.06 -5.53 16.14
C ALA A 77 8.96 -4.51 15.43
N ALA A 78 8.39 -3.67 14.57
CA ALA A 78 9.14 -2.58 13.95
C ALA A 78 9.58 -1.54 14.98
N ALA A 79 8.71 -1.17 15.92
CA ALA A 79 9.01 -0.18 16.96
C ALA A 79 10.14 -0.64 17.89
N VAL A 80 10.07 -1.87 18.41
CA VAL A 80 11.08 -2.39 19.35
C VAL A 80 12.46 -2.51 18.71
N ASN A 81 12.53 -2.80 17.40
CA ASN A 81 13.78 -2.81 16.65
C ASN A 81 14.27 -1.39 16.35
N PHE A 82 13.40 -0.53 15.83
CA PHE A 82 13.74 0.82 15.41
C PHE A 82 14.21 1.71 16.57
N LEU A 83 13.52 1.65 17.71
CA LEU A 83 13.79 2.51 18.86
C LEU A 83 15.12 2.17 19.56
N LYS A 84 15.65 0.96 19.37
CA LYS A 84 16.98 0.55 19.85
C LYS A 84 18.14 1.10 19.00
N LEU A 85 17.87 1.53 17.76
CA LEU A 85 18.91 2.03 16.85
C LEU A 85 19.45 3.39 17.30
N SER A 86 20.63 3.74 16.79
CA SER A 86 21.19 5.08 16.98
C SER A 86 20.26 6.15 16.39
N SER A 87 20.25 7.36 16.96
CA SER A 87 19.42 8.45 16.43
C SER A 87 19.74 8.80 14.99
N ASP A 88 21.01 8.67 14.58
CA ASP A 88 21.45 8.90 13.20
C ASP A 88 20.82 7.86 12.25
N LEU A 89 20.84 6.58 12.64
CA LEU A 89 20.27 5.52 11.82
C LEU A 89 18.73 5.58 11.77
N GLN A 90 18.08 5.92 12.88
CA GLN A 90 16.64 6.19 12.91
C GLN A 90 16.28 7.31 11.91
N ASN A 91 17.06 8.40 11.89
CA ASN A 91 16.86 9.51 10.97
C ASN A 91 17.14 9.12 9.52
N GLU A 92 18.18 8.31 9.27
CA GLU A 92 18.51 7.79 7.94
C GLU A 92 17.35 6.97 7.38
N ILE A 93 16.89 5.95 8.12
CA ILE A 93 15.83 5.04 7.66
C ILE A 93 14.54 5.81 7.34
N PHE A 94 14.13 6.73 8.21
CA PHE A 94 12.91 7.50 7.96
C PHE A 94 13.09 8.57 6.88
N SER A 95 14.29 9.14 6.71
CA SER A 95 14.58 9.98 5.53
C SER A 95 14.48 9.17 4.25
N GLN A 96 14.98 7.93 4.24
CA GLN A 96 14.88 7.04 3.10
C GLN A 96 13.41 6.73 2.74
N TYR A 97 12.57 6.35 3.71
CA TYR A 97 11.15 6.07 3.44
C TYR A 97 10.35 7.33 3.04
N TYR A 98 10.43 8.40 3.83
CA TYR A 98 9.51 9.53 3.68
C TYR A 98 10.02 10.62 2.74
N HIS A 99 11.34 10.82 2.60
CA HIS A 99 11.90 11.85 1.72
C HIS A 99 12.42 11.28 0.40
N ASN A 100 13.09 10.11 0.43
CA ASN A 100 13.60 9.52 -0.80
C ASN A 100 12.51 8.74 -1.56
N LEU A 101 11.84 7.79 -0.90
CA LEU A 101 10.76 6.98 -1.49
C LEU A 101 9.42 7.72 -1.52
N GLY A 102 9.22 8.74 -0.69
CA GLY A 102 8.00 9.53 -0.71
C GLY A 102 6.78 8.83 -0.11
N TYR A 103 6.98 7.98 0.89
CA TYR A 103 5.88 7.31 1.60
C TYR A 103 4.91 8.34 2.22
N THR A 104 3.62 8.07 2.06
CA THR A 104 2.51 8.96 2.44
C THR A 104 1.45 8.26 3.26
N VAL A 105 1.56 6.93 3.42
CA VAL A 105 0.64 6.12 4.22
C VAL A 105 1.40 5.34 5.28
N ALA A 106 0.77 5.12 6.44
CA ALA A 106 1.20 4.14 7.42
C ALA A 106 0.02 3.34 7.96
N ARG A 107 0.26 2.07 8.30
CA ARG A 107 -0.71 1.19 8.96
C ARG A 107 -0.31 0.96 10.41
N LEU A 108 -1.26 1.04 11.33
CA LEU A 108 -1.13 0.65 12.73
C LEU A 108 -2.00 -0.57 13.02
N HIS A 109 -1.79 -1.18 14.19
CA HIS A 109 -2.66 -2.21 14.70
C HIS A 109 -3.40 -1.73 15.95
N ILE A 110 -4.65 -2.15 16.08
CA ILE A 110 -5.45 -1.95 17.29
C ILE A 110 -5.31 -3.23 18.12
N ASN A 111 -4.85 -3.10 19.37
CA ASN A 111 -4.46 -4.21 20.25
C ASN A 111 -3.19 -4.90 19.74
N SER A 112 -2.88 -6.11 20.21
CA SER A 112 -1.77 -6.90 19.67
C SER A 112 -2.06 -7.50 18.28
N CYS A 113 -0.98 -7.85 17.59
CA CYS A 113 -0.95 -8.69 16.40
C CYS A 113 0.15 -9.76 16.52
N ASP A 114 0.35 -10.59 15.50
CA ASP A 114 1.42 -11.58 15.48
C ASP A 114 2.82 -10.97 15.62
N PHE A 115 3.04 -9.79 15.04
CA PHE A 115 4.23 -8.95 15.20
C PHE A 115 4.20 -8.06 16.47
N SER A 116 3.52 -8.52 17.52
CA SER A 116 3.63 -8.01 18.89
C SER A 116 4.47 -8.96 19.76
N GLU A 117 5.04 -8.45 20.87
CA GLU A 117 5.85 -9.25 21.80
C GLU A 117 5.02 -10.27 22.59
N SER A 118 3.73 -9.99 22.77
CA SER A 118 2.71 -10.90 23.33
C SER A 118 1.31 -10.39 23.02
N SER A 119 0.28 -11.20 23.30
CA SER A 119 -1.10 -10.76 23.18
C SER A 119 -1.49 -9.76 24.28
N TYR A 120 -2.13 -8.65 23.89
CA TYR A 120 -2.66 -7.65 24.81
C TYR A 120 -3.87 -6.93 24.21
N SER A 121 -4.74 -6.39 25.07
CA SER A 121 -5.78 -5.44 24.69
C SER A 121 -5.78 -4.24 25.64
N PHE A 122 -6.57 -3.20 25.34
CA PHE A 122 -6.72 -2.03 26.20
C PHE A 122 -7.81 -2.20 27.26
N ASP A 123 -8.58 -3.30 27.22
CA ASP A 123 -9.61 -3.62 28.21
C ASP A 123 -9.84 -5.13 28.32
N ASP A 124 -9.18 -5.76 29.29
CA ASP A 124 -9.31 -7.19 29.60
C ASP A 124 -10.33 -7.47 30.72
N THR A 125 -11.04 -6.46 31.23
CA THR A 125 -12.07 -6.65 32.27
C THR A 125 -13.31 -7.30 31.65
N ALA A 126 -13.61 -8.52 32.09
CA ALA A 126 -14.75 -9.27 31.57
C ALA A 126 -16.08 -8.53 31.82
N ASP A 127 -16.93 -8.51 30.80
CA ASP A 127 -18.26 -7.89 30.80
C ASP A 127 -18.27 -6.38 31.10
N ASP A 128 -17.13 -5.68 30.91
CA ASP A 128 -17.08 -4.22 30.94
C ASP A 128 -17.66 -3.61 29.65
N PHE A 129 -18.97 -3.73 29.48
CA PHE A 129 -19.66 -3.21 28.30
C PHE A 129 -19.59 -1.67 28.18
N GLY A 130 -19.25 -0.98 29.26
CA GLY A 130 -19.08 0.47 29.29
C GLY A 130 -17.67 0.93 28.92
N LEU A 131 -16.71 0.00 28.87
CA LEU A 131 -15.29 0.27 28.70
C LEU A 131 -14.78 1.28 29.74
N SER A 132 -15.16 1.08 31.01
CA SER A 132 -14.74 1.91 32.13
C SER A 132 -13.29 1.67 32.54
N ASP A 133 -12.79 0.45 32.38
CA ASP A 133 -11.42 0.03 32.65
C ASP A 133 -10.50 0.20 31.42
N TRP A 134 -11.07 0.55 30.26
CA TRP A 134 -10.34 0.83 29.05
C TRP A 134 -9.31 1.95 29.25
N SER A 135 -8.06 1.67 28.91
CA SER A 135 -6.96 2.64 29.01
C SER A 135 -5.86 2.30 28.02
N LEU A 136 -5.35 3.32 27.34
CA LEU A 136 -4.18 3.19 26.45
C LEU A 136 -2.94 2.65 27.18
N ASN A 137 -2.82 2.91 28.48
CA ASN A 137 -1.71 2.43 29.31
C ASN A 137 -1.80 0.93 29.66
N ASN A 138 -2.91 0.26 29.33
CA ASN A 138 -3.03 -1.19 29.51
C ASN A 138 -2.29 -1.97 28.41
N GLY A 139 -2.05 -1.34 27.25
CA GLY A 139 -1.28 -1.93 26.14
C GLY A 139 0.16 -1.43 26.08
N HIS A 140 0.87 -1.83 25.03
CA HIS A 140 2.29 -1.52 24.86
C HIS A 140 2.54 -0.21 24.09
N ASP A 141 1.52 0.28 23.38
CA ASP A 141 1.58 1.39 22.43
C ASP A 141 2.28 2.65 22.96
N PRO A 142 2.08 3.10 24.23
CA PRO A 142 2.75 4.30 24.75
C PRO A 142 4.28 4.23 24.70
N HIS A 143 4.85 3.02 24.68
CA HIS A 143 6.29 2.78 24.69
C HIS A 143 6.82 2.28 23.34
N THR A 144 5.94 1.87 22.42
CA THR A 144 6.33 1.27 21.13
C THR A 144 5.71 2.05 19.95
N LEU A 145 4.44 1.79 19.62
CA LEU A 145 3.75 2.33 18.44
C LEU A 145 3.68 3.86 18.44
N ILE A 146 3.34 4.48 19.57
CA ILE A 146 3.13 5.94 19.65
C ILE A 146 4.45 6.70 19.42
N PRO A 147 5.56 6.38 20.09
CA PRO A 147 6.86 6.96 19.76
C PRO A 147 7.27 6.78 18.29
N LEU A 148 7.06 5.58 17.72
CA LEU A 148 7.38 5.29 16.32
C LEU A 148 6.53 6.14 15.35
N ALA A 149 5.21 6.20 15.56
CA ALA A 149 4.30 6.99 14.75
C ALA A 149 4.58 8.50 14.84
N LYS A 150 4.86 9.02 16.04
CA LYS A 150 5.29 10.42 16.23
C LYS A 150 6.59 10.71 15.49
N LYS A 151 7.54 9.76 15.51
CA LYS A 151 8.79 9.88 14.75
C LYS A 151 8.51 9.91 13.25
N ALA A 152 7.62 9.07 12.72
CA ALA A 152 7.22 9.08 11.31
C ALA A 152 6.57 10.41 10.91
N LEU A 153 5.64 10.92 11.72
CA LEU A 153 4.97 12.20 11.53
C LEU A 153 5.94 13.39 11.53
N SER A 154 7.07 13.29 12.25
CA SER A 154 8.11 14.33 12.21
C SER A 154 8.82 14.43 10.83
N PHE A 155 8.83 13.35 10.05
CA PHE A 155 9.37 13.34 8.69
C PHE A 155 8.32 13.64 7.63
N ASN A 156 7.07 13.22 7.85
CA ASN A 156 5.92 13.55 7.02
C ASN A 156 4.71 13.92 7.88
N PRO A 157 4.47 15.20 8.17
CA PRO A 157 3.33 15.65 8.97
C PRO A 157 1.96 15.39 8.33
N ASN A 158 1.92 15.08 7.03
CA ASN A 158 0.69 14.81 6.28
C ASN A 158 0.41 13.32 6.10
N LEU A 159 1.15 12.44 6.81
CA LEU A 159 1.01 11.00 6.73
C LEU A 159 -0.44 10.59 6.98
N LYS A 160 -0.99 9.75 6.09
CA LYS A 160 -2.32 9.16 6.27
C LYS A 160 -2.15 7.85 7.04
N ILE A 161 -2.62 7.84 8.27
CA ILE A 161 -2.49 6.69 9.16
C ILE A 161 -3.82 5.97 9.21
N PHE A 162 -3.85 4.67 8.92
CA PHE A 162 -5.02 3.83 9.18
C PHE A 162 -4.68 2.71 10.15
N ALA A 163 -5.69 2.11 10.77
CA ALA A 163 -5.50 1.01 11.69
C ALA A 163 -6.48 -0.14 11.48
N SER A 164 -6.04 -1.35 11.80
CA SER A 164 -6.86 -2.55 11.74
C SER A 164 -6.76 -3.30 13.07
N PRO A 165 -7.84 -3.84 13.65
CA PRO A 165 -7.73 -4.78 14.75
C PRO A 165 -7.46 -6.19 14.22
N TRP A 166 -6.61 -6.95 14.90
CA TRP A 166 -6.48 -8.39 14.66
C TRP A 166 -7.47 -9.17 15.51
N SER A 167 -7.67 -8.76 16.75
CA SER A 167 -8.65 -9.39 17.64
C SER A 167 -9.26 -8.41 18.64
N PRO A 168 -10.58 -8.49 18.88
CA PRO A 168 -11.21 -7.96 20.07
C PRO A 168 -10.62 -8.54 21.37
N PRO A 169 -10.81 -7.89 22.53
CA PRO A 169 -10.47 -8.47 23.82
C PRO A 169 -11.09 -9.86 24.02
N ALA A 170 -10.37 -10.74 24.72
CA ALA A 170 -10.74 -12.14 24.88
C ALA A 170 -12.18 -12.32 25.41
N TRP A 171 -12.64 -11.47 26.33
CA TRP A 171 -13.99 -11.60 26.90
C TRP A 171 -15.12 -11.32 25.90
N MET A 172 -14.85 -10.63 24.78
CA MET A 172 -15.81 -10.39 23.69
C MET A 172 -15.90 -11.58 22.71
N LYS A 173 -14.87 -12.43 22.69
CA LYS A 173 -14.67 -13.50 21.71
C LYS A 173 -15.40 -14.79 22.05
N GLY A 174 -15.90 -15.52 21.04
CA GLY A 174 -16.61 -16.79 21.24
C GLY A 174 -15.74 -17.91 21.84
N ASN A 175 -14.43 -17.89 21.57
CA ASN A 175 -13.45 -18.82 22.15
C ASN A 175 -12.82 -18.32 23.47
N ASN A 176 -13.19 -17.12 23.95
CA ASN A 176 -12.59 -16.44 25.11
C ASN A 176 -11.06 -16.28 25.04
N GLN A 177 -10.50 -16.13 23.83
CA GLN A 177 -9.08 -15.92 23.58
C GLN A 177 -8.90 -14.89 22.47
N MET A 178 -7.82 -14.10 22.52
CA MET A 178 -7.48 -13.20 21.43
C MET A 178 -6.93 -13.96 20.22
N ILE A 179 -6.09 -14.97 20.47
CA ILE A 179 -5.57 -15.86 19.44
C ILE A 179 -6.65 -16.84 18.96
N ARG A 180 -6.53 -17.28 17.71
CA ARG A 180 -7.54 -18.09 17.02
C ARG A 180 -8.88 -17.36 16.93
N SER A 181 -9.82 -17.93 16.18
CA SER A 181 -11.20 -17.48 16.17
C SER A 181 -12.19 -18.63 16.18
N SER A 182 -13.33 -18.40 16.83
CA SER A 182 -14.58 -19.10 16.50
C SER A 182 -15.19 -18.52 15.22
N ASP A 183 -16.18 -19.20 14.66
CA ASP A 183 -17.02 -18.68 13.57
C ASP A 183 -18.50 -18.71 13.99
N PRO A 184 -19.13 -17.55 14.29
CA PRO A 184 -18.57 -16.20 14.25
C PRO A 184 -17.53 -15.95 15.36
N GLY A 185 -16.62 -15.00 15.15
CA GLY A 185 -15.54 -14.69 16.08
C GLY A 185 -15.98 -13.94 17.34
N LEU A 186 -16.92 -13.01 17.21
CA LEU A 186 -17.56 -12.34 18.34
C LEU A 186 -18.67 -13.20 18.94
N LYS A 187 -18.86 -13.12 20.26
CA LYS A 187 -20.06 -13.67 20.90
C LYS A 187 -21.30 -12.97 20.34
N SER A 188 -22.33 -13.76 20.03
CA SER A 188 -23.62 -13.26 19.55
C SER A 188 -24.40 -12.56 20.68
N ASN A 189 -23.96 -11.35 21.02
CA ASN A 189 -24.55 -10.49 22.04
C ASN A 189 -24.50 -9.03 21.57
N PRO A 190 -25.66 -8.36 21.39
CA PRO A 190 -25.71 -6.94 21.01
C PRO A 190 -24.91 -6.00 21.92
N GLN A 191 -24.80 -6.30 23.22
CA GLN A 191 -23.97 -5.49 24.13
C GLN A 191 -22.48 -5.62 23.79
N ILE A 192 -22.02 -6.80 23.37
CA ILE A 192 -20.64 -7.02 22.94
C ILE A 192 -20.37 -6.26 21.64
N HIS A 193 -21.25 -6.34 20.64
CA HIS A 193 -21.08 -5.60 19.39
C HIS A 193 -21.08 -4.07 19.63
N LYS A 194 -21.97 -3.58 20.50
CA LYS A 194 -21.98 -2.16 20.88
C LYS A 194 -20.69 -1.75 21.59
N SER A 195 -20.18 -2.58 22.51
CA SER A 195 -18.93 -2.33 23.22
C SER A 195 -17.75 -2.32 22.26
N TRP A 196 -17.72 -3.24 21.29
CA TRP A 196 -16.67 -3.30 20.29
C TRP A 196 -16.66 -2.07 19.38
N ALA A 197 -17.83 -1.56 18.96
CA ALA A 197 -17.90 -0.29 18.24
C ALA A 197 -17.40 0.91 19.07
N LEU A 198 -17.76 0.97 20.36
CA LEU A 198 -17.25 2.00 21.29
C LEU A 198 -15.73 1.89 21.49
N TYR A 199 -15.19 0.67 21.46
CA TYR A 199 -13.76 0.40 21.59
C TYR A 199 -12.95 1.07 20.48
N PHE A 200 -13.39 0.93 19.23
CA PHE A 200 -12.79 1.65 18.09
C PHE A 200 -12.77 3.15 18.34
N SER A 201 -13.91 3.73 18.73
CA SER A 201 -14.02 5.17 18.98
C SER A 201 -13.07 5.65 20.08
N LYS A 202 -12.95 4.89 21.18
CA LYS A 202 -12.02 5.19 22.28
C LYS A 202 -10.56 5.12 21.83
N TRP A 203 -10.18 4.08 21.08
CA TRP A 203 -8.83 3.93 20.55
C TRP A 203 -8.45 5.08 19.62
N ILE A 204 -9.33 5.43 18.67
CA ILE A 204 -9.12 6.55 17.73
C ILE A 204 -8.91 7.85 18.52
N SER A 205 -9.84 8.15 19.43
CA SER A 205 -9.77 9.38 20.25
C SER A 205 -8.47 9.45 21.07
N ALA A 206 -8.00 8.32 21.61
CA ALA A 206 -6.78 8.28 22.40
C ALA A 206 -5.53 8.54 21.54
N TYR A 207 -5.46 7.95 20.35
CA TYR A 207 -4.36 8.20 19.40
C TYR A 207 -4.36 9.65 18.90
N GLU A 208 -5.53 10.22 18.60
CA GLU A 208 -5.64 11.63 18.23
C GLU A 208 -5.23 12.58 19.36
N ASN A 209 -5.55 12.24 20.61
CA ASN A 209 -5.10 12.98 21.79
C ASN A 209 -3.57 12.91 21.99
N GLU A 210 -2.93 11.85 21.50
CA GLU A 210 -1.47 11.73 21.42
C GLU A 210 -0.89 12.50 20.22
N GLY A 211 -1.72 13.19 19.43
CA GLY A 211 -1.29 13.95 18.24
C GLY A 211 -1.06 13.08 17.01
N ILE A 212 -1.64 11.88 16.96
CA ILE A 212 -1.56 10.95 15.83
C ILE A 212 -2.93 10.94 15.12
N PRO A 213 -3.10 11.67 14.02
CA PRO A 213 -4.37 11.73 13.32
C PRO A 213 -4.65 10.40 12.61
N ILE A 214 -5.85 9.85 12.82
CA ILE A 214 -6.27 8.61 12.17
C ILE A 214 -7.14 8.95 10.95
N TRP A 215 -6.67 8.58 9.76
CA TRP A 215 -7.39 8.78 8.50
C TRP A 215 -8.51 7.76 8.31
N GLY A 216 -8.30 6.51 8.72
CA GLY A 216 -9.28 5.45 8.53
C GLY A 216 -9.01 4.20 9.36
N VAL A 217 -9.95 3.27 9.30
CA VAL A 217 -9.81 1.94 9.89
C VAL A 217 -10.33 0.88 8.94
N THR A 218 -9.80 -0.34 9.06
CA THR A 218 -10.49 -1.53 8.53
C THR A 218 -11.35 -2.15 9.63
N VAL A 219 -12.44 -2.81 9.26
CA VAL A 219 -13.37 -3.40 10.23
C VAL A 219 -12.70 -4.54 11.01
N GLN A 220 -11.84 -5.30 10.35
CA GLN A 220 -11.16 -6.45 10.89
C GLN A 220 -10.02 -6.83 9.96
N ASN A 221 -8.82 -7.07 10.49
CA ASN A 221 -7.74 -7.70 9.75
C ASN A 221 -8.09 -9.17 9.46
N GLU A 222 -8.04 -9.58 8.19
CA GLU A 222 -8.25 -10.96 7.74
C GLU A 222 -9.51 -11.65 8.31
N PRO A 223 -10.73 -11.09 8.12
CA PRO A 223 -11.97 -11.56 8.72
C PRO A 223 -12.39 -12.97 8.27
N ALA A 224 -11.74 -13.56 7.26
CA ALA A 224 -11.99 -14.93 6.81
C ALA A 224 -10.85 -15.91 7.18
N ASN A 225 -10.04 -15.57 8.20
CA ASN A 225 -8.90 -16.38 8.63
C ASN A 225 -8.98 -16.79 10.12
N ASP A 226 -8.54 -18.02 10.43
CA ASP A 226 -8.31 -18.55 11.80
C ASP A 226 -6.85 -19.00 11.95
N PRO A 227 -5.89 -18.07 11.88
CA PRO A 227 -4.48 -18.35 12.10
C PRO A 227 -4.19 -18.66 13.57
N THR A 228 -2.96 -19.04 13.91
CA THR A 228 -2.58 -19.34 15.30
C THR A 228 -2.45 -18.11 16.20
N TRP A 229 -2.37 -16.90 15.63
CA TRP A 229 -2.27 -15.60 16.31
C TRP A 229 -3.64 -14.92 16.46
N GLU A 230 -3.62 -13.66 16.87
CA GLU A 230 -4.80 -12.81 17.01
C GLU A 230 -5.65 -12.81 15.75
N ALA A 231 -6.93 -13.17 15.91
CA ALA A 231 -7.84 -13.27 14.79
C ALA A 231 -9.28 -13.04 15.23
N CYS A 232 -10.13 -12.56 14.31
CA CYS A 232 -11.56 -12.59 14.50
C CYS A 232 -12.32 -12.79 13.20
N MET A 233 -12.95 -13.95 13.06
CA MET A 233 -13.73 -14.28 11.89
C MET A 233 -15.07 -13.55 11.86
N TYR A 234 -15.42 -13.05 10.68
CA TYR A 234 -16.75 -12.58 10.32
C TYR A 234 -17.22 -13.34 9.09
N SER A 235 -18.54 -13.53 8.98
CA SER A 235 -19.14 -13.78 7.68
C SER A 235 -19.37 -12.45 6.95
N PRO A 236 -19.51 -12.43 5.61
CA PRO A 236 -19.77 -11.19 4.86
C PRO A 236 -21.04 -10.46 5.38
N SER A 237 -22.08 -11.22 5.71
CA SER A 237 -23.32 -10.66 6.27
C SER A 237 -23.15 -10.18 7.72
N GLY A 238 -22.36 -10.90 8.53
CA GLY A 238 -22.06 -10.51 9.90
C GLY A 238 -21.27 -9.20 9.98
N GLU A 239 -20.30 -9.02 9.08
CA GLU A 239 -19.57 -7.76 8.95
C GLU A 239 -20.50 -6.63 8.50
N ALA A 240 -21.36 -6.86 7.50
CA ALA A 240 -22.36 -5.88 7.07
C ALA A 240 -23.29 -5.47 8.22
N GLU A 241 -23.78 -6.44 9.01
CA GLU A 241 -24.64 -6.19 10.17
C GLU A 241 -23.92 -5.43 11.28
N PHE A 242 -22.65 -5.74 11.53
CA PHE A 242 -21.84 -5.03 12.51
C PHE A 242 -21.65 -3.56 12.10
N ILE A 243 -21.30 -3.31 10.84
CA ILE A 243 -21.16 -1.95 10.28
C ILE A 243 -22.49 -1.19 10.37
N ALA A 244 -23.57 -1.78 9.86
CA ALA A 244 -24.87 -1.12 9.77
C ALA A 244 -25.43 -0.70 11.13
N ASN A 245 -25.30 -1.57 12.13
CA ASN A 245 -26.03 -1.43 13.40
C ASN A 245 -25.17 -0.89 14.55
N TYR A 246 -23.84 -1.01 14.48
CA TYR A 246 -22.96 -0.68 15.60
C TYR A 246 -21.79 0.22 15.18
N LEU A 247 -20.86 -0.27 14.36
CA LEU A 247 -19.61 0.44 14.05
C LEU A 247 -19.86 1.74 13.27
N GLY A 248 -20.62 1.66 12.17
CA GLY A 248 -20.91 2.80 11.31
C GLY A 248 -21.59 3.96 12.05
N PRO A 249 -22.72 3.73 12.76
CA PRO A 249 -23.36 4.77 13.55
C PRO A 249 -22.46 5.36 14.66
N GLN A 250 -21.69 4.53 15.37
CA GLN A 250 -20.79 5.00 16.43
C GLN A 250 -19.70 5.91 15.87
N LEU A 251 -18.98 5.44 14.84
CA LEU A 251 -17.89 6.21 14.24
C LEU A 251 -18.40 7.43 13.48
N LYS A 252 -19.57 7.38 12.85
CA LYS A 252 -20.14 8.56 12.18
C LYS A 252 -20.49 9.67 13.18
N ASN A 253 -20.90 9.31 14.40
CA ASN A 253 -21.21 10.26 15.45
C ASN A 253 -19.94 10.88 16.06
N ASP A 254 -18.96 10.05 16.38
CA ASP A 254 -17.78 10.48 17.15
C ASP A 254 -16.66 11.02 16.25
N HIS A 255 -16.49 10.43 15.06
CA HIS A 255 -15.39 10.65 14.11
C HIS A 255 -15.90 10.80 12.67
N PRO A 256 -16.69 11.86 12.36
CA PRO A 256 -17.53 11.91 11.16
C PRO A 256 -16.79 11.89 9.82
N ASP A 257 -15.49 12.17 9.80
CA ASP A 257 -14.62 12.22 8.62
C ASP A 257 -13.74 10.97 8.43
N LEU A 258 -13.72 10.08 9.44
CA LEU A 258 -12.94 8.84 9.43
C LEU A 258 -13.43 7.91 8.30
N LYS A 259 -12.47 7.27 7.62
CA LYS A 259 -12.75 6.28 6.58
C LYS A 259 -12.93 4.88 7.13
N ILE A 260 -13.96 4.17 6.65
CA ILE A 260 -14.17 2.76 6.99
C ILE A 260 -13.92 1.91 5.75
N MET A 261 -12.99 0.97 5.88
CA MET A 261 -12.64 -0.01 4.86
C MET A 261 -13.08 -1.40 5.27
N ILE A 262 -13.62 -2.15 4.32
CA ILE A 262 -14.07 -3.54 4.53
C ILE A 262 -13.07 -4.52 3.94
N TRP A 263 -13.30 -5.81 4.22
CA TRP A 263 -12.56 -6.96 3.70
C TRP A 263 -11.15 -7.14 4.30
N ASP A 264 -10.19 -6.27 4.01
CA ASP A 264 -8.80 -6.34 4.56
C ASP A 264 -8.23 -7.77 4.56
N TYR A 265 -8.40 -8.46 3.44
CA TYR A 265 -7.90 -9.83 3.22
C TYR A 265 -7.64 -10.11 1.74
N ASN A 266 -7.34 -11.35 1.40
CA ASN A 266 -6.84 -11.76 0.10
C ASN A 266 -7.77 -11.47 -1.09
N LYS A 267 -7.18 -11.40 -2.29
CA LYS A 267 -7.87 -11.08 -3.56
C LYS A 267 -8.88 -12.16 -4.00
N ASP A 268 -8.83 -13.36 -3.44
CA ASP A 268 -9.64 -14.52 -3.88
C ASP A 268 -11.13 -14.42 -3.56
N ASN A 269 -11.50 -13.81 -2.43
CA ASN A 269 -12.89 -13.69 -1.99
C ASN A 269 -13.39 -12.24 -1.93
N ILE A 270 -12.62 -11.30 -2.48
CA ILE A 270 -12.93 -9.87 -2.46
C ILE A 270 -14.30 -9.56 -3.07
N GLU A 271 -14.69 -10.24 -4.14
CA GLU A 271 -15.98 -10.03 -4.82
C GLU A 271 -17.18 -10.38 -3.91
N ILE A 272 -17.10 -11.51 -3.21
CA ILE A 272 -18.18 -11.99 -2.33
C ILE A 272 -18.40 -11.00 -1.18
N TRP A 273 -17.31 -10.53 -0.59
CA TRP A 273 -17.36 -9.57 0.51
C TRP A 273 -17.85 -8.20 0.06
N ALA A 274 -17.28 -7.67 -1.03
CA ALA A 274 -17.68 -6.40 -1.61
C ALA A 274 -19.18 -6.43 -1.98
N ASP A 275 -19.64 -7.46 -2.70
CA ASP A 275 -21.03 -7.54 -3.13
C ASP A 275 -22.01 -7.63 -1.96
N THR A 276 -21.67 -8.40 -0.92
CA THR A 276 -22.55 -8.58 0.24
C THR A 276 -22.67 -7.28 1.04
N ILE A 277 -21.54 -6.63 1.35
CA ILE A 277 -21.55 -5.45 2.22
C ILE A 277 -21.96 -4.20 1.45
N LEU A 278 -21.41 -3.97 0.25
CA LEU A 278 -21.73 -2.79 -0.57
C LEU A 278 -23.15 -2.86 -1.16
N GLY A 279 -23.69 -4.07 -1.34
CA GLY A 279 -25.10 -4.31 -1.67
C GLY A 279 -26.08 -4.01 -0.52
N ASN A 280 -25.62 -4.04 0.73
CA ASN A 280 -26.43 -3.68 1.90
C ASN A 280 -26.43 -2.15 2.10
N LYS A 281 -27.55 -1.49 1.80
CA LYS A 281 -27.68 -0.02 1.93
C LYS A 281 -27.48 0.52 3.34
N GLN A 282 -27.77 -0.26 4.38
CA GLN A 282 -27.60 0.18 5.76
C GLN A 282 -26.13 0.18 6.17
N ALA A 283 -25.33 -0.75 5.64
CA ALA A 283 -23.89 -0.82 5.88
C ALA A 283 -23.12 0.14 4.96
N SER A 284 -23.38 0.05 3.66
CA SER A 284 -22.63 0.73 2.59
C SER A 284 -22.68 2.26 2.63
N GLN A 285 -23.61 2.86 3.37
CA GLN A 285 -23.61 4.30 3.62
C GLN A 285 -22.46 4.78 4.53
N TYR A 286 -21.84 3.86 5.27
CA TYR A 286 -20.71 4.12 6.17
C TYR A 286 -19.36 3.67 5.59
N VAL A 287 -19.36 2.90 4.50
CA VAL A 287 -18.15 2.32 3.91
C VAL A 287 -17.59 3.28 2.86
N ASP A 288 -16.28 3.49 2.85
CA ASP A 288 -15.59 4.32 1.86
C ASP A 288 -14.77 3.49 0.86
N GLY A 289 -14.33 2.28 1.23
CA GLY A 289 -13.50 1.46 0.36
C GLY A 289 -13.37 0.00 0.75
N VAL A 290 -12.72 -0.77 -0.13
CA VAL A 290 -12.41 -2.19 0.03
C VAL A 290 -10.90 -2.35 0.14
N ALA A 291 -10.45 -2.81 1.31
CA ALA A 291 -9.05 -3.13 1.58
C ALA A 291 -8.75 -4.56 1.15
N PHE A 292 -7.52 -4.85 0.70
CA PHE A 292 -7.14 -6.21 0.33
C PHE A 292 -5.63 -6.50 0.47
N HIS A 293 -5.30 -7.79 0.59
CA HIS A 293 -3.97 -8.34 0.83
C HIS A 293 -3.48 -9.17 -0.37
N TRP A 294 -2.18 -9.47 -0.43
CA TRP A 294 -1.56 -10.13 -1.58
C TRP A 294 -1.34 -11.65 -1.49
N TYR A 295 -1.68 -12.30 -0.37
CA TYR A 295 -1.17 -13.65 -0.06
C TYR A 295 -1.76 -14.77 -0.91
N SER A 296 -2.90 -14.54 -1.56
CA SER A 296 -3.51 -15.49 -2.51
C SER A 296 -2.92 -15.42 -3.93
N GLY A 297 -1.86 -14.63 -4.15
CA GLY A 297 -1.23 -14.44 -5.45
C GLY A 297 -1.88 -13.32 -6.28
N SER A 298 -1.60 -13.30 -7.59
CA SER A 298 -1.94 -12.19 -8.47
C SER A 298 -3.41 -11.80 -8.43
N GLN A 299 -4.31 -12.69 -8.89
CA GLN A 299 -5.78 -12.55 -8.88
C GLN A 299 -6.28 -11.12 -9.15
N PHE A 300 -5.59 -10.42 -10.06
CA PHE A 300 -5.84 -9.01 -10.37
C PHE A 300 -7.22 -8.85 -11.02
N GLU A 301 -7.71 -9.88 -11.70
CA GLU A 301 -9.03 -9.96 -12.29
C GLU A 301 -10.16 -9.80 -11.26
N ASN A 302 -9.99 -10.31 -10.03
CA ASN A 302 -11.00 -10.19 -8.99
C ASN A 302 -11.05 -8.74 -8.46
N VAL A 303 -9.88 -8.13 -8.27
CA VAL A 303 -9.77 -6.71 -7.89
C VAL A 303 -10.37 -5.83 -8.98
N GLN A 304 -10.06 -6.12 -10.24
CA GLN A 304 -10.60 -5.41 -11.39
C GLN A 304 -12.12 -5.52 -11.49
N SER A 305 -12.68 -6.71 -11.28
CA SER A 305 -14.14 -6.93 -11.27
C SER A 305 -14.84 -6.09 -10.20
N VAL A 306 -14.27 -6.01 -8.99
CA VAL A 306 -14.79 -5.14 -7.92
C VAL A 306 -14.65 -3.66 -8.31
N TYR A 307 -13.52 -3.25 -8.88
CA TYR A 307 -13.33 -1.87 -9.36
C TYR A 307 -14.34 -1.50 -10.46
N GLU A 308 -14.57 -2.35 -11.44
CA GLU A 308 -15.53 -2.11 -12.54
C GLU A 308 -16.97 -2.00 -12.02
N LYS A 309 -17.31 -2.74 -10.96
CA LYS A 309 -18.67 -2.75 -10.39
C LYS A 309 -18.91 -1.64 -9.36
N TRP A 310 -17.92 -1.34 -8.53
CA TRP A 310 -18.07 -0.53 -7.32
C TRP A 310 -17.13 0.70 -7.27
N GLY A 311 -16.10 0.75 -8.13
CA GLY A 311 -15.01 1.74 -8.13
C GLY A 311 -15.42 3.18 -8.35
N ASP A 312 -16.59 3.41 -8.96
CA ASP A 312 -17.17 4.76 -9.11
C ASP A 312 -17.52 5.40 -7.76
N LYS A 313 -17.78 4.60 -6.73
CA LYS A 313 -18.22 5.06 -5.41
C LYS A 313 -17.28 4.68 -4.27
N TYR A 314 -16.62 3.53 -4.36
CA TYR A 314 -15.76 3.01 -3.28
C TYR A 314 -14.36 2.75 -3.82
N PHE A 315 -13.35 3.20 -3.10
CA PHE A 315 -11.97 2.97 -3.52
C PHE A 315 -11.51 1.54 -3.20
N LEU A 316 -10.53 1.03 -3.93
CA LEU A 316 -9.86 -0.23 -3.62
C LEU A 316 -8.43 0.06 -3.19
N PHE A 317 -7.95 -0.56 -2.11
CA PHE A 317 -6.64 -0.25 -1.54
C PHE A 317 -5.92 -1.50 -1.05
N ALA A 318 -4.71 -1.75 -1.56
CA ALA A 318 -3.85 -2.83 -1.08
C ALA A 318 -3.22 -2.42 0.26
N THR A 319 -3.64 -3.06 1.35
CA THR A 319 -3.35 -2.62 2.72
C THR A 319 -2.27 -3.43 3.43
N GLU A 320 -1.88 -4.58 2.88
CA GLU A 320 -0.86 -5.43 3.46
C GLU A 320 -0.24 -6.40 2.45
N ALA A 321 1.09 -6.52 2.54
CA ALA A 321 1.87 -7.50 1.81
C ALA A 321 3.24 -7.74 2.45
N CYS A 322 3.63 -9.02 2.56
CA CYS A 322 5.00 -9.40 2.94
C CYS A 322 5.41 -10.79 2.45
N VAL A 323 6.73 -11.01 2.38
CA VAL A 323 7.31 -12.32 2.00
C VAL A 323 7.81 -13.06 3.25
N CYS A 324 7.10 -14.12 3.61
CA CYS A 324 7.47 -15.05 4.67
C CYS A 324 7.88 -16.42 4.07
N PRO A 325 8.79 -17.18 4.71
CA PRO A 325 9.56 -16.82 5.91
C PRO A 325 10.68 -15.80 5.63
N ALA A 326 11.27 -15.23 6.68
CA ALA A 326 12.51 -14.46 6.61
C ALA A 326 13.69 -15.36 6.15
N LYS A 327 13.91 -15.47 4.84
CA LYS A 327 14.97 -16.31 4.25
C LYS A 327 15.69 -15.57 3.13
N GLY A 328 16.99 -15.37 3.31
CA GLY A 328 17.85 -14.71 2.32
C GLY A 328 17.72 -13.19 2.36
N TYR A 329 18.81 -12.51 2.70
CA TYR A 329 18.95 -11.08 2.41
C TYR A 329 19.31 -10.90 0.94
N GLN A 330 18.96 -9.75 0.37
CA GLN A 330 19.26 -9.44 -1.03
C GLN A 330 18.68 -10.43 -2.05
N ASP A 331 17.63 -11.17 -1.67
CA ASP A 331 16.89 -12.05 -2.57
C ASP A 331 16.11 -11.20 -3.60
N TRP A 332 16.56 -11.22 -4.85
CA TRP A 332 16.05 -10.36 -5.90
C TRP A 332 14.61 -10.69 -6.29
N ASN A 333 14.24 -11.98 -6.25
CA ASN A 333 12.89 -12.45 -6.55
C ASN A 333 11.83 -11.77 -5.65
N ARG A 334 12.20 -11.42 -4.42
CA ARG A 334 11.32 -10.66 -3.52
C ARG A 334 11.05 -9.26 -4.06
N GLY A 335 12.06 -8.59 -4.59
CA GLY A 335 11.90 -7.29 -5.22
C GLY A 335 10.98 -7.35 -6.44
N GLU A 336 11.23 -8.31 -7.34
CA GLU A 336 10.39 -8.51 -8.51
C GLU A 336 8.94 -8.81 -8.16
N ARG A 337 8.71 -9.62 -7.12
CA ARG A 337 7.35 -9.90 -6.64
C ARG A 337 6.63 -8.64 -6.17
N TYR A 338 7.31 -7.73 -5.45
CA TYR A 338 6.73 -6.45 -5.06
C TYR A 338 6.35 -5.62 -6.30
N GLY A 339 7.29 -5.42 -7.22
CA GLY A 339 7.00 -4.59 -8.39
C GLY A 339 5.91 -5.17 -9.29
N TYR A 340 5.90 -6.50 -9.50
CA TYR A 340 4.85 -7.18 -10.27
C TYR A 340 3.47 -7.03 -9.62
N ASP A 341 3.37 -7.26 -8.32
CA ASP A 341 2.09 -7.17 -7.60
C ASP A 341 1.57 -5.72 -7.56
N ILE A 342 2.43 -4.75 -7.26
CA ILE A 342 2.03 -3.33 -7.24
C ILE A 342 1.58 -2.88 -8.63
N ILE A 343 2.33 -3.21 -9.69
CA ILE A 343 1.93 -2.86 -11.07
C ILE A 343 0.59 -3.51 -11.42
N GLY A 344 0.39 -4.78 -11.05
CA GLY A 344 -0.87 -5.51 -11.27
C GLY A 344 -2.05 -4.88 -10.52
N ASP A 345 -1.90 -4.59 -9.24
CA ASP A 345 -2.95 -3.99 -8.41
C ASP A 345 -3.32 -2.58 -8.86
N LEU A 346 -2.32 -1.76 -9.21
CA LEU A 346 -2.55 -0.45 -9.84
C LEU A 346 -3.28 -0.62 -11.18
N ASN A 347 -2.93 -1.65 -11.96
CA ASN A 347 -3.62 -1.94 -13.20
C ASN A 347 -5.05 -2.49 -13.01
N ALA A 348 -5.37 -3.02 -11.83
CA ALA A 348 -6.69 -3.51 -11.46
C ALA A 348 -7.59 -2.46 -10.78
N GLY A 349 -7.07 -1.26 -10.50
CA GLY A 349 -7.87 -0.17 -9.92
C GLY A 349 -7.51 0.20 -8.49
N SER A 350 -6.45 -0.38 -7.91
CA SER A 350 -5.97 0.01 -6.57
C SER A 350 -5.48 1.46 -6.56
N ILE A 351 -5.79 2.19 -5.49
CA ILE A 351 -5.35 3.57 -5.27
C ILE A 351 -3.97 3.66 -4.61
N GLY A 352 -3.38 2.54 -4.21
CA GLY A 352 -2.15 2.55 -3.43
C GLY A 352 -1.73 1.15 -2.98
N TRP A 353 -0.62 1.07 -2.25
CA TRP A 353 -0.09 -0.21 -1.77
C TRP A 353 0.75 -0.03 -0.50
N VAL A 354 0.54 -0.91 0.48
CA VAL A 354 1.16 -0.85 1.80
C VAL A 354 1.92 -2.14 2.09
N ASP A 355 3.22 -1.99 2.27
CA ASP A 355 4.10 -3.05 2.78
C ASP A 355 3.73 -3.39 4.23
N TRP A 356 4.16 -4.56 4.70
CA TRP A 356 3.98 -4.94 6.10
C TRP A 356 4.95 -4.21 7.03
N ASN A 357 5.77 -4.93 7.79
CA ASN A 357 6.66 -4.29 8.76
C ASN A 357 7.66 -3.33 8.10
N ILE A 358 7.62 -2.04 8.46
CA ILE A 358 8.54 -1.00 7.94
C ILE A 358 10.02 -1.34 8.19
N CYS A 359 10.30 -2.09 9.25
CA CYS A 359 11.59 -2.76 9.45
C CYS A 359 11.41 -3.97 10.37
N LEU A 360 12.32 -4.94 10.28
CA LEU A 360 12.43 -6.06 11.21
C LEU A 360 13.89 -6.30 11.60
N ASP A 361 14.11 -7.11 12.64
CA ASP A 361 15.45 -7.60 12.96
C ASP A 361 16.00 -8.52 11.87
N MET A 362 17.25 -8.97 12.02
CA MET A 362 17.90 -9.84 11.05
C MET A 362 17.22 -11.21 10.93
N GLU A 363 16.50 -11.67 11.96
CA GLU A 363 15.76 -12.91 12.03
C GLU A 363 14.31 -12.80 11.52
N GLY A 364 13.85 -11.58 11.21
CA GLY A 364 12.51 -11.29 10.71
C GLY A 364 11.43 -11.18 11.79
N GLY A 365 11.80 -10.78 13.00
CA GLY A 365 10.91 -10.63 14.15
C GLY A 365 11.08 -9.29 14.90
N PRO A 366 10.65 -9.24 16.18
CA PRO A 366 10.03 -10.34 16.93
C PRO A 366 8.63 -10.69 16.42
N ASN A 367 8.26 -11.95 16.57
CA ASN A 367 6.90 -12.45 16.35
C ASN A 367 6.63 -13.50 17.43
N HIS A 368 5.63 -13.26 18.29
CA HIS A 368 5.45 -14.07 19.50
C HIS A 368 4.99 -15.52 19.23
N LEU A 369 4.62 -15.84 17.99
CA LEU A 369 4.31 -17.20 17.53
C LEU A 369 5.31 -17.74 16.50
N GLY A 370 6.42 -17.05 16.25
CA GLY A 370 7.49 -17.48 15.36
C GLY A 370 7.16 -17.40 13.87
N ASN A 371 6.13 -16.64 13.47
CA ASN A 371 5.78 -16.37 12.07
C ASN A 371 6.69 -15.28 11.45
N ASN A 372 8.01 -15.51 11.46
CA ASN A 372 8.97 -14.50 11.02
C ASN A 372 8.92 -14.25 9.51
N CYS A 373 8.99 -12.98 9.11
CA CYS A 373 8.90 -12.55 7.70
C CYS A 373 10.06 -11.63 7.32
N GLY A 374 10.31 -11.46 6.02
CA GLY A 374 11.25 -10.44 5.55
C GLY A 374 10.62 -9.06 5.51
N SER A 375 11.43 -8.03 5.67
CA SER A 375 11.07 -6.62 5.43
C SER A 375 11.99 -6.00 4.37
N PRO A 376 11.54 -4.98 3.62
CA PRO A 376 12.40 -4.18 2.77
C PRO A 376 13.63 -3.61 3.50
N VAL A 377 13.52 -3.33 4.81
CA VAL A 377 14.62 -2.87 5.66
C VAL A 377 14.81 -3.81 6.83
N MET A 378 16.00 -4.39 6.94
CA MET A 378 16.39 -5.24 8.07
C MET A 378 17.44 -4.51 8.91
N VAL A 379 17.33 -4.59 10.23
CA VAL A 379 18.22 -3.88 11.17
C VAL A 379 18.83 -4.85 12.17
N ASP A 380 20.08 -4.59 12.56
CA ASP A 380 20.80 -5.41 13.54
C ASP A 380 20.80 -4.73 14.91
N ALA A 381 19.60 -4.49 15.45
CA ALA A 381 19.42 -3.65 16.63
C ALA A 381 20.20 -4.13 17.86
N ASP A 382 20.30 -5.45 18.05
CA ASP A 382 20.91 -6.03 19.25
C ASP A 382 22.42 -6.27 19.12
N SER A 383 22.93 -6.68 17.95
CA SER A 383 24.37 -6.98 17.79
C SER A 383 25.17 -5.80 17.21
N ASN A 384 24.56 -4.97 16.38
CA ASN A 384 25.20 -3.80 15.78
C ASN A 384 24.18 -2.71 15.41
N PRO A 385 23.81 -1.82 16.33
CA PRO A 385 22.75 -0.81 16.15
C PRO A 385 23.09 0.31 15.13
N GLN A 386 24.16 0.12 14.35
CA GLN A 386 24.57 0.96 13.21
C GLN A 386 24.42 0.23 11.86
N ARG A 387 24.00 -1.05 11.85
CA ARG A 387 23.86 -1.85 10.64
C ARG A 387 22.41 -1.91 10.18
N VAL A 388 22.21 -1.50 8.94
CA VAL A 388 20.95 -1.58 8.20
C VAL A 388 21.19 -2.28 6.86
N VAL A 389 20.21 -3.06 6.40
CA VAL A 389 20.21 -3.72 5.10
C VAL A 389 18.95 -3.32 4.34
N TYR A 390 19.12 -2.60 3.23
CA TYR A 390 18.05 -2.30 2.27
C TYR A 390 17.98 -3.44 1.25
N ASN A 391 16.91 -4.22 1.30
CA ASN A 391 16.68 -5.36 0.40
C ASN A 391 16.06 -4.92 -0.94
N PRO A 392 16.10 -5.77 -2.00
CA PRO A 392 15.48 -5.47 -3.29
C PRO A 392 14.06 -4.90 -3.22
N PRO A 393 13.12 -5.41 -2.39
CA PRO A 393 11.79 -4.79 -2.21
C PRO A 393 11.81 -3.29 -1.94
N PHE A 394 12.80 -2.77 -1.18
CA PHE A 394 12.93 -1.34 -0.90
C PHE A 394 13.14 -0.53 -2.19
N PHE A 395 14.00 -1.01 -3.08
CA PHE A 395 14.30 -0.34 -4.34
C PHE A 395 13.18 -0.49 -5.37
N TYR A 396 12.44 -1.61 -5.35
CA TYR A 396 11.26 -1.79 -6.20
C TYR A 396 10.10 -0.89 -5.73
N MET A 397 9.85 -0.79 -4.42
CA MET A 397 8.93 0.20 -3.86
C MET A 397 9.31 1.62 -4.28
N GLY A 398 10.61 1.95 -4.25
CA GLY A 398 11.09 3.27 -4.67
C GLY A 398 10.96 3.58 -6.15
N GLN A 399 10.91 2.58 -7.03
CA GLN A 399 10.62 2.80 -8.46
C GLN A 399 9.17 3.21 -8.69
N ILE A 400 8.29 3.03 -7.70
CA ILE A 400 6.87 3.32 -7.85
C ILE A 400 6.50 4.52 -6.98
N SER A 401 6.65 4.37 -5.66
CA SER A 401 6.24 5.37 -4.66
C SER A 401 6.87 6.75 -4.86
N LYS A 402 8.14 6.81 -5.25
CA LYS A 402 8.86 8.08 -5.46
C LYS A 402 8.27 8.92 -6.60
N PHE A 403 7.73 8.26 -7.63
CA PHE A 403 7.30 8.90 -8.87
C PHE A 403 5.79 9.02 -8.96
N LEU A 404 5.05 8.16 -8.27
CA LEU A 404 3.59 8.22 -8.15
C LEU A 404 3.17 8.94 -6.86
N ILE A 405 3.30 10.27 -6.87
CA ILE A 405 2.85 11.11 -5.76
C ILE A 405 1.32 11.10 -5.64
N PRO A 406 0.74 11.43 -4.46
CA PRO A 406 -0.70 11.56 -4.29
C PRO A 406 -1.33 12.43 -5.38
N ASP A 407 -2.56 12.08 -5.76
CA ASP A 407 -3.33 12.67 -6.86
C ASP A 407 -2.80 12.38 -8.29
N SER A 408 -1.76 11.55 -8.44
CA SER A 408 -1.40 11.01 -9.76
C SER A 408 -2.56 10.18 -10.32
N ILE A 409 -2.92 10.41 -11.58
CA ILE A 409 -4.05 9.74 -12.24
C ILE A 409 -3.49 8.63 -13.12
N ARG A 410 -3.97 7.40 -12.96
CA ARG A 410 -3.63 6.33 -13.90
C ARG A 410 -4.20 6.66 -15.28
N ILE A 411 -3.39 6.51 -16.32
CA ILE A 411 -3.77 6.78 -17.72
C ILE A 411 -3.62 5.52 -18.59
N GLY A 412 -4.24 5.55 -19.77
CA GLY A 412 -4.25 4.44 -20.71
C GLY A 412 -2.84 4.04 -21.18
N LEU A 413 -2.61 2.73 -21.23
CA LEU A 413 -1.39 2.13 -21.77
C LEU A 413 -1.77 0.97 -22.69
N ASN A 414 -1.50 1.11 -23.98
CA ASN A 414 -1.69 0.04 -24.96
C ASN A 414 -0.34 -0.63 -25.27
N ILE A 415 -0.26 -1.93 -25.03
CA ILE A 415 0.95 -2.72 -25.23
C ILE A 415 0.81 -3.58 -26.48
N GLN A 416 1.60 -3.29 -27.52
CA GLN A 416 1.63 -4.07 -28.76
C GLN A 416 2.75 -5.12 -28.70
N ASN A 417 2.47 -6.33 -29.21
CA ASN A 417 3.36 -7.48 -29.15
C ASN A 417 3.79 -7.80 -27.70
N ASN A 418 2.80 -7.84 -26.80
CA ASN A 418 3.01 -7.99 -25.36
C ASN A 418 3.84 -9.24 -25.02
N ASP A 419 4.82 -9.04 -24.14
CA ASP A 419 5.58 -10.09 -23.45
C ASP A 419 5.02 -10.16 -22.02
N GLU A 420 4.54 -11.33 -21.61
CA GLU A 420 3.88 -11.52 -20.30
C GLU A 420 4.79 -11.22 -19.10
N ASN A 421 6.11 -11.34 -19.28
CA ASN A 421 7.11 -11.05 -18.25
C ASN A 421 7.65 -9.61 -18.34
N LEU A 422 7.06 -8.77 -19.19
CA LEU A 422 7.38 -7.35 -19.32
C LEU A 422 6.15 -6.51 -18.95
N VAL A 423 5.92 -6.37 -17.64
CA VAL A 423 4.75 -5.68 -17.10
C VAL A 423 4.98 -4.17 -17.01
N ALA A 424 3.92 -3.38 -17.22
CA ALA A 424 4.02 -1.93 -17.22
C ALA A 424 2.72 -1.23 -16.77
N THR A 425 2.87 0.03 -16.35
CA THR A 425 1.75 0.91 -16.01
C THR A 425 2.11 2.38 -16.25
N SER A 426 1.12 3.24 -16.48
CA SER A 426 1.35 4.66 -16.78
C SER A 426 0.42 5.62 -16.05
N PHE A 427 0.94 6.79 -15.70
CA PHE A 427 0.27 7.80 -14.89
C PHE A 427 0.55 9.21 -15.39
N LEU A 428 -0.38 10.13 -15.09
CA LEU A 428 -0.21 11.58 -15.19
C LEU A 428 -0.16 12.17 -13.78
N THR A 429 0.93 12.82 -13.42
CA THR A 429 1.10 13.43 -12.09
C THR A 429 0.41 14.79 -12.00
N PRO A 430 0.13 15.30 -10.79
CA PRO A 430 -0.36 16.67 -10.58
C PRO A 430 0.58 17.77 -11.11
N LYS A 431 1.84 17.43 -11.37
CA LYS A 431 2.85 18.32 -11.96
C LYS A 431 2.81 18.32 -13.49
N ASN A 432 1.79 17.71 -14.11
CA ASN A 432 1.65 17.53 -15.56
C ASN A 432 2.83 16.75 -16.18
N GLN A 433 3.29 15.72 -15.48
CA GLN A 433 4.34 14.81 -15.97
C GLN A 433 3.74 13.42 -16.20
N ILE A 434 4.10 12.80 -17.32
CA ILE A 434 3.86 11.39 -17.60
C ILE A 434 4.90 10.56 -16.85
N VAL A 435 4.41 9.51 -16.18
CA VAL A 435 5.24 8.47 -15.57
C VAL A 435 4.88 7.14 -16.22
N LEU A 436 5.86 6.44 -16.77
CA LEU A 436 5.75 5.06 -17.22
C LEU A 436 6.67 4.21 -16.36
N ILE A 437 6.16 3.12 -15.81
CA ILE A 437 6.94 2.15 -15.03
C ILE A 437 6.92 0.84 -15.80
N VAL A 438 8.09 0.23 -16.02
CA VAL A 438 8.25 -1.03 -16.73
C VAL A 438 9.14 -1.95 -15.92
N GLN A 439 8.71 -3.19 -15.72
CA GLN A 439 9.49 -4.25 -15.09
C GLN A 439 9.69 -5.41 -16.06
N ASN A 440 10.92 -5.86 -16.18
CA ASN A 440 11.33 -7.03 -16.95
C ASN A 440 11.72 -8.17 -15.99
N GLN A 441 10.93 -9.24 -15.99
CA GLN A 441 11.18 -10.47 -15.23
C GLN A 441 11.80 -11.58 -16.10
N ASN A 442 12.16 -11.28 -17.34
CA ASN A 442 12.82 -12.24 -18.22
C ASN A 442 14.29 -12.40 -17.84
N ASP A 443 14.84 -13.60 -18.10
CA ASP A 443 16.28 -13.92 -18.00
C ASP A 443 17.14 -13.22 -19.07
N ASN A 444 16.55 -12.37 -19.92
CA ASN A 444 17.27 -11.63 -20.97
C ASN A 444 16.77 -10.18 -21.03
N GLU A 445 17.63 -9.29 -21.50
CA GLU A 445 17.23 -7.91 -21.82
C GLU A 445 16.05 -7.85 -22.80
N ARG A 446 15.25 -6.80 -22.68
CA ARG A 446 14.11 -6.52 -23.55
C ARG A 446 14.21 -5.11 -24.11
N SER A 447 14.12 -4.99 -25.43
CA SER A 447 13.98 -3.69 -26.09
C SER A 447 12.51 -3.38 -26.32
N PHE A 448 12.11 -2.13 -26.07
CA PHE A 448 10.76 -1.66 -26.36
C PHE A 448 10.77 -0.19 -26.78
N ASP A 449 9.73 0.21 -27.49
CA ASP A 449 9.49 1.58 -27.90
C ASP A 449 8.42 2.23 -27.00
N ILE A 450 8.76 3.37 -26.39
CA ILE A 450 7.83 4.25 -25.68
C ILE A 450 7.23 5.21 -26.71
N VAL A 451 5.91 5.16 -26.88
CA VAL A 451 5.18 5.94 -27.87
C VAL A 451 4.28 6.97 -27.19
N TYR A 452 4.50 8.25 -27.50
CA TYR A 452 3.73 9.37 -26.96
C TYR A 452 3.51 10.44 -28.03
N LYS A 453 2.25 10.82 -28.32
CA LYS A 453 1.90 11.84 -29.34
C LYS A 453 2.60 11.64 -30.70
N ASN A 454 2.70 10.39 -31.17
CA ASN A 454 3.42 9.96 -32.39
C ASN A 454 4.96 10.07 -32.34
N MET A 455 5.52 10.45 -31.19
CA MET A 455 6.95 10.41 -30.95
C MET A 455 7.35 9.07 -30.34
N ILE A 456 8.59 8.64 -30.62
CA ILE A 456 9.10 7.33 -30.22
C ILE A 456 10.46 7.48 -29.55
N ALA A 457 10.58 6.98 -28.32
CA ALA A 457 11.86 6.74 -27.67
C ALA A 457 12.06 5.23 -27.50
N ASN A 458 13.28 4.75 -27.66
CA ASN A 458 13.62 3.34 -27.46
C ASN A 458 14.40 3.16 -26.16
N TYR A 459 14.14 2.06 -25.47
CA TYR A 459 14.92 1.63 -24.33
C TYR A 459 15.21 0.14 -24.39
N ILE A 460 16.34 -0.27 -23.81
CA ILE A 460 16.68 -1.66 -23.56
C ILE A 460 16.78 -1.81 -22.05
N ILE A 461 15.80 -2.50 -21.47
CA ILE A 461 15.79 -2.82 -20.04
C ILE A 461 16.57 -4.13 -19.84
N PRO A 462 17.53 -4.19 -18.89
CA PRO A 462 18.20 -5.44 -18.54
C PRO A 462 17.22 -6.52 -18.08
N GLU A 463 17.67 -7.77 -18.09
CA GLU A 463 17.04 -8.86 -17.33
C GLU A 463 16.87 -8.48 -15.85
N HIS A 464 15.81 -9.02 -15.24
CA HIS A 464 15.50 -8.84 -13.82
C HIS A 464 15.63 -7.39 -13.32
N ALA A 465 14.97 -6.47 -14.01
CA ALA A 465 15.08 -5.04 -13.74
C ALA A 465 13.75 -4.32 -13.83
N ILE A 466 13.66 -3.19 -13.13
CA ILE A 466 12.55 -2.25 -13.19
C ILE A 466 13.09 -0.86 -13.48
N ALA A 467 12.40 -0.13 -14.35
CA ALA A 467 12.75 1.23 -14.74
C ALA A 467 11.53 2.14 -14.77
N THR A 468 11.76 3.38 -14.35
CA THR A 468 10.75 4.44 -14.32
C THR A 468 11.17 5.58 -15.23
N PHE A 469 10.26 5.95 -16.11
CA PHE A 469 10.42 6.94 -17.15
C PHE A 469 9.53 8.14 -16.84
N VAL A 470 10.11 9.34 -16.75
CA VAL A 470 9.37 10.57 -16.42
C VAL A 470 9.63 11.65 -17.46
N PHE A 471 8.58 12.29 -17.96
CA PHE A 471 8.67 13.39 -18.92
C PHE A 471 7.43 14.28 -18.89
N ASP A 472 7.53 15.52 -19.37
CA ASP A 472 6.39 16.44 -19.38
C ASP A 472 5.31 16.00 -20.38
N ALA A 473 4.03 16.14 -20.00
CA ALA A 473 2.90 15.78 -20.86
C ALA A 473 2.67 16.76 -22.02
#